data_AF-A0A969IHL1-F1
#
_entry.id   AF-A0A969IHL1-F1
#
_cell.length_a   1.000
_cell.length_b   1.000
_cell.length_c   1.000
_cell.angle_alpha   90.00
_cell.angle_beta   90.00
_cell.angle_gamma   90.00
#
_symmetry.space_group_name_H-M   'P 1'
#
loop_
_entity.id
_entity.type
_entity.pdbx_description
1 polymer ?
#
loop_
_entity_poly.entity_id
_entity_poly.type
_entity_poly.pdbx_seq_one_letter_code
_entity_poly.pdbx_strand_id
1 'polypeptide(L)'
;MLKQLIELFNLSPEDAEKIDTMEAASRGRAMVQKANRALASAERQIAKAEQQLWNAQLLCQGRYRDYLHARKQRPTSRKAAGALEYVALVRLAAGRWEVAERMCNRCREKLAAARATKREAKEQQNKATTIVRHAERQLNKGQKRRSR
;
A
#
# COMPACT_ATOMS: atom_id res chain seq x y z
N MET A 1 19.98 -24.80 15.50
CA MET A 1 18.77 -25.55 15.87
C MET A 1 18.96 -27.06 15.70
N LEU A 2 19.28 -27.59 14.51
CA LEU A 2 19.45 -29.04 14.28
C LEU A 2 20.46 -29.74 15.23
N LYS A 3 21.64 -29.16 15.45
CA LYS A 3 22.62 -29.65 16.46
C LYS A 3 22.05 -29.65 17.89
N GLN A 4 21.30 -28.62 18.25
CA GLN A 4 20.68 -28.50 19.59
C GLN A 4 19.56 -29.54 19.78
N LEU A 5 18.79 -29.86 18.73
CA LEU A 5 17.78 -30.92 18.79
C LEU A 5 18.40 -32.30 19.00
N ILE A 6 19.54 -32.57 18.36
CA ILE A 6 20.28 -33.84 18.51
C ILE A 6 20.87 -33.94 19.91
N GLU A 7 21.57 -32.89 20.37
CA GLU A 7 22.33 -32.90 21.63
C GLU A 7 21.45 -32.82 22.89
N LEU A 8 20.34 -32.07 22.86
CA LEU A 8 19.49 -31.85 24.04
C LEU A 8 18.37 -32.88 24.19
N PHE A 9 17.91 -33.49 23.09
CA PHE A 9 16.76 -34.40 23.09
C PHE A 9 17.11 -35.82 22.65
N ASN A 10 18.39 -36.15 22.44
CA ASN A 10 18.85 -37.46 21.95
C ASN A 10 18.10 -37.93 20.70
N LEU A 11 17.76 -36.99 19.81
CA LEU A 11 17.07 -37.29 18.57
C LEU A 11 18.02 -37.87 17.54
N SER A 12 17.53 -38.80 16.72
CA SER A 12 18.24 -39.19 15.51
C SER A 12 18.41 -37.97 14.59
N PRO A 13 19.50 -37.88 13.80
CA PRO A 13 19.68 -36.80 12.83
C PRO A 13 18.47 -36.66 11.89
N GLU A 14 17.84 -37.78 11.53
CA GLU A 14 16.66 -37.81 10.66
C GLU A 14 15.40 -37.25 11.33
N ASP A 15 15.20 -37.52 12.63
CA ASP A 15 14.06 -36.99 13.37
C ASP A 15 14.26 -35.51 13.72
N ALA A 16 15.50 -35.09 14.01
CA ALA A 16 15.85 -33.68 14.19
C ALA A 16 15.64 -32.86 12.90
N GLU A 17 15.99 -33.42 11.72
CA GLU A 17 15.73 -32.79 10.42
C GLU A 17 14.23 -32.70 10.09
N LYS A 18 13.44 -33.72 10.46
CA LYS A 18 11.97 -33.67 10.33
C LYS A 18 11.35 -32.58 11.20
N ILE A 19 11.81 -32.44 12.44
CA ILE A 19 11.30 -31.41 13.34
C ILE A 19 11.64 -30.02 12.82
N ASP A 20 12.89 -29.77 12.39
CA ASP A 20 13.30 -28.47 11.85
C ASP A 20 12.54 -28.12 10.55
N THR A 21 12.31 -29.10 9.67
CA THR A 21 11.51 -28.89 8.43
C THR A 21 10.03 -28.67 8.71
N MET A 22 9.44 -29.34 9.71
CA MET A 22 8.07 -29.07 10.18
C MET A 22 7.95 -27.67 10.79
N GLU A 23 8.92 -27.24 11.59
CA GLU A 23 8.94 -25.90 12.17
C GLU A 23 9.12 -24.82 11.09
N ALA A 24 10.00 -25.06 10.10
CA ALA A 24 10.14 -24.19 8.94
C ALA A 24 8.83 -24.05 8.15
N ALA A 25 8.09 -25.15 7.94
CA ALA A 25 6.77 -25.12 7.30
C ALA A 25 5.74 -24.34 8.13
N SER A 26 5.74 -24.53 9.46
CA SER A 26 4.86 -23.81 10.38
C SER A 26 5.13 -22.30 10.37
N ARG A 27 6.39 -21.90 10.49
CA ARG A 27 6.82 -20.49 10.38
C ARG A 27 6.47 -19.89 9.02
N GLY A 28 6.70 -20.64 7.94
CA GLY A 28 6.32 -20.24 6.59
C GLY A 28 4.81 -19.98 6.45
N ARG A 29 3.96 -20.86 7.00
CA ARG A 29 2.50 -20.69 7.00
C ARG A 29 2.06 -19.46 7.80
N ALA A 30 2.65 -19.22 8.96
CA ALA A 30 2.40 -18.01 9.75
C ALA A 30 2.80 -16.73 8.98
N MET A 31 3.94 -16.75 8.28
CA MET A 31 4.37 -15.66 7.42
C MET A 31 3.40 -15.42 6.24
N VAL A 32 2.89 -16.48 5.61
CA VAL A 32 1.86 -16.37 4.56
C VAL A 32 0.59 -15.72 5.10
N GLN A 33 0.11 -16.15 6.27
CA GLN A 33 -1.08 -15.53 6.89
C GLN A 33 -0.85 -14.05 7.20
N LYS A 34 0.32 -13.68 7.73
CA LYS A 34 0.68 -12.28 7.98
C LYS A 34 0.74 -11.47 6.68
N ALA A 35 1.33 -12.02 5.62
CA ALA A 35 1.40 -11.38 4.31
C ALA A 35 0.01 -11.20 3.68
N ASN A 36 -0.88 -12.18 3.81
CA ASN A 36 -2.27 -12.08 3.34
C ASN A 36 -3.03 -10.96 4.07
N ARG A 37 -2.86 -10.83 5.39
CA ARG A 37 -3.44 -9.73 6.16
C ARG A 37 -2.90 -8.37 5.72
N ALA A 38 -1.59 -8.27 5.47
CA ALA A 38 -0.97 -7.05 4.97
C ALA A 38 -1.50 -6.67 3.57
N LEU A 39 -1.67 -7.65 2.68
CA LEU A 39 -2.22 -7.44 1.34
C LEU A 39 -3.67 -6.95 1.38
N ALA A 40 -4.52 -7.59 2.18
CA ALA A 40 -5.91 -7.15 2.38
C ALA A 40 -5.99 -5.73 2.98
N SER A 41 -5.09 -5.40 3.91
CA SER A 41 -4.99 -4.05 4.47
C SER A 41 -4.56 -3.02 3.42
N ALA A 42 -3.56 -3.34 2.60
CA ALA A 42 -3.09 -2.49 1.51
C ALA A 42 -4.19 -2.24 0.46
N GLU A 43 -5.01 -3.25 0.15
CA GLU A 43 -6.16 -3.09 -0.77
C GLU A 43 -7.21 -2.12 -0.22
N ARG A 44 -7.54 -2.22 1.08
CA ARG A 44 -8.42 -1.24 1.73
C ARG A 44 -7.84 0.18 1.71
N GLN A 45 -6.52 0.30 1.91
CA GLN A 45 -5.84 1.60 1.83
C GLN A 45 -5.87 2.19 0.42
N ILE A 46 -5.68 1.36 -0.61
CA ILE A 46 -5.82 1.77 -2.02
C ILE A 46 -7.23 2.28 -2.28
N ALA A 47 -8.27 1.50 -1.94
CA ALA A 47 -9.66 1.92 -2.15
C ALA A 47 -9.98 3.26 -1.46
N LYS A 48 -9.53 3.42 -0.20
CA LYS A 48 -9.66 4.69 0.53
C LYS A 48 -8.90 5.84 -0.15
N ALA A 49 -7.68 5.61 -0.63
CA ALA A 49 -6.88 6.61 -1.32
C ALA A 49 -7.48 7.00 -2.68
N GLU A 50 -8.05 6.05 -3.42
CA GLU A 50 -8.74 6.28 -4.69
C GLU A 50 -9.99 7.13 -4.48
N GLN A 51 -10.79 6.83 -3.46
CA GLN A 51 -11.95 7.66 -3.15
C GLN A 51 -11.56 9.07 -2.69
N GLN A 52 -10.49 9.21 -1.90
CA GLN A 52 -9.98 10.53 -1.52
C GLN A 52 -9.46 11.31 -2.72
N LEU A 53 -8.75 10.65 -3.65
CA LEU A 53 -8.25 11.26 -4.87
C LEU A 53 -9.41 11.73 -5.75
N TRP A 54 -10.43 10.90 -5.93
CA TRP A 54 -11.64 11.25 -6.68
C TRP A 54 -12.30 12.51 -6.13
N ASN A 55 -12.56 12.56 -4.82
CA ASN A 55 -13.17 13.73 -4.18
C ASN A 55 -12.28 14.98 -4.32
N ALA A 56 -10.96 14.83 -4.18
CA ALA A 56 -10.03 15.93 -4.38
C ALA A 56 -10.04 16.44 -5.83
N GLN A 57 -10.12 15.54 -6.82
CA GLN A 57 -10.20 15.90 -8.24
C GLN A 57 -11.47 16.68 -8.55
N LEU A 58 -12.63 16.24 -8.04
CA LEU A 58 -13.89 16.97 -8.20
C LEU A 58 -13.80 18.38 -7.60
N LEU A 59 -13.23 18.50 -6.39
CA LEU A 59 -13.01 19.81 -5.76
C LEU A 59 -12.09 20.69 -6.60
N CYS A 60 -10.97 20.15 -7.07
CA CYS A 60 -9.99 20.88 -7.88
C CYS A 60 -10.61 21.37 -9.20
N GLN A 61 -11.39 20.52 -9.89
CA GLN A 61 -12.14 20.91 -11.08
C GLN A 61 -13.14 22.03 -10.79
N GLY A 62 -13.87 21.94 -9.67
CA GLY A 62 -14.78 22.99 -9.22
C GLY A 62 -14.07 24.31 -8.98
N ARG A 63 -12.95 24.30 -8.24
CA ARG A 63 -12.16 25.51 -7.95
C ARG A 63 -11.50 26.10 -9.19
N TYR A 64 -11.06 25.26 -10.11
CA TYR A 64 -10.54 25.72 -11.40
C TYR A 64 -11.63 26.42 -12.22
N ARG A 65 -12.83 25.86 -12.24
CA ARG A 65 -13.99 26.49 -12.88
C ARG A 65 -14.33 27.83 -12.20
N ASP A 66 -14.35 27.90 -10.87
CA ASP A 66 -14.57 29.16 -10.13
C ASP A 66 -13.53 30.23 -10.52
N TYR A 67 -12.26 29.84 -10.60
CA TYR A 67 -11.17 30.71 -11.04
C TYR A 67 -11.34 31.22 -12.48
N LEU A 68 -11.70 30.33 -13.41
CA LEU A 68 -11.99 30.73 -14.79
C LEU A 68 -13.19 31.69 -14.88
N HIS A 69 -14.23 31.48 -14.07
CA HIS A 69 -15.37 32.40 -13.99
C HIS A 69 -14.96 33.75 -13.42
N ALA A 70 -14.19 33.78 -12.33
CA ALA A 70 -13.67 35.02 -11.76
C ALA A 70 -12.87 35.83 -12.79
N ARG A 71 -12.07 35.17 -13.64
CA ARG A 71 -11.31 35.85 -14.73
C ARG A 71 -12.17 36.37 -15.87
N LYS A 72 -13.35 35.79 -16.10
CA LYS A 72 -14.28 36.24 -17.14
C LYS A 72 -15.16 37.39 -16.69
N GLN A 73 -15.34 37.55 -15.37
CA GLN A 73 -16.07 38.70 -14.83
C GLN A 73 -15.35 39.99 -15.20
N ARG A 74 -16.12 41.00 -15.62
CA ARG A 74 -15.58 42.34 -15.84
C ARG A 74 -15.62 43.11 -14.52
N PRO A 75 -14.74 44.11 -14.33
CA PRO A 75 -14.86 45.04 -13.21
C PRO A 75 -16.27 45.63 -13.17
N THR A 76 -16.89 45.62 -12.00
CA THR A 76 -18.23 46.20 -11.75
C THR A 76 -18.24 47.71 -11.94
N SER A 77 -17.07 48.36 -11.82
CA SER A 77 -16.88 49.78 -12.05
C SER A 77 -15.58 50.04 -12.80
N ARG A 78 -15.57 51.10 -13.62
CA ARG A 78 -14.35 51.63 -14.27
C ARG A 78 -13.48 52.45 -13.32
N LYS A 79 -13.96 52.72 -12.10
CA LYS A 79 -13.18 53.38 -11.04
C LYS A 79 -12.10 52.44 -10.49
N ALA A 80 -11.02 53.00 -9.95
CA ALA A 80 -9.92 52.25 -9.36
C ALA A 80 -10.38 51.21 -8.31
N ALA A 81 -11.38 51.56 -7.49
CA ALA A 81 -11.96 50.65 -6.50
C ALA A 81 -12.55 49.37 -7.13
N GLY A 82 -13.30 49.49 -8.23
CA GLY A 82 -13.87 48.33 -8.92
C GLY A 82 -12.82 47.45 -9.60
N ALA A 83 -11.70 48.03 -10.04
CA ALA A 83 -10.56 47.26 -10.55
C ALA A 83 -9.84 46.49 -9.44
N LEU A 84 -9.67 47.08 -8.25
CA LEU A 84 -9.08 46.42 -7.09
C LEU A 84 -9.96 45.27 -6.56
N GLU A 85 -11.28 45.47 -6.50
CA GLU A 85 -12.24 44.42 -6.14
C GLU A 85 -12.15 43.22 -7.08
N TYR A 86 -12.10 43.46 -8.39
CA TYR A 86 -11.91 42.41 -9.40
C TYR A 86 -10.59 41.65 -9.19
N VAL A 87 -9.47 42.37 -9.01
CA VAL A 87 -8.16 41.74 -8.78
C VAL A 87 -8.17 40.90 -7.50
N ALA A 88 -8.81 41.38 -6.44
CA ALA A 88 -8.94 40.64 -5.18
C ALA A 88 -9.76 39.35 -5.37
N LEU A 89 -10.88 39.40 -6.10
CA LEU A 89 -11.71 38.23 -6.43
C LEU A 89 -10.91 37.17 -7.21
N VAL A 90 -10.18 37.59 -8.24
CA VAL A 90 -9.37 36.68 -9.07
C VAL A 90 -8.24 36.05 -8.24
N ARG A 91 -7.53 36.84 -7.42
CA ARG A 91 -6.46 36.34 -6.54
C ARG A 91 -6.98 35.35 -5.51
N LEU A 92 -8.13 35.63 -4.90
CA LEU A 92 -8.76 34.72 -3.94
C LEU A 92 -9.16 33.39 -4.59
N ALA A 93 -9.74 33.44 -5.79
CA ALA A 93 -10.12 32.24 -6.53
C ALA A 93 -8.88 31.42 -6.95
N ALA A 94 -7.81 32.09 -7.39
CA ALA A 94 -6.53 31.44 -7.69
C ALA A 94 -5.94 30.72 -6.47
N GLY A 95 -5.87 31.39 -5.31
CA GLY A 95 -5.36 30.78 -4.09
C GLY A 95 -6.19 29.57 -3.63
N ARG A 96 -7.51 29.61 -3.78
CA ARG A 96 -8.40 28.46 -3.50
C ARG A 96 -8.13 27.29 -4.45
N TRP A 97 -7.87 27.56 -5.72
CA TRP A 97 -7.52 26.54 -6.71
C TRP A 97 -6.16 25.91 -6.41
N GLU A 98 -5.13 26.69 -6.10
CA GLU A 98 -3.80 26.19 -5.73
C GLU A 98 -3.83 25.25 -4.50
N VAL A 99 -4.66 25.58 -3.50
CA VAL A 99 -4.86 24.69 -2.33
C VAL A 99 -5.50 23.37 -2.77
N ALA A 100 -6.52 23.41 -3.62
CA ALA A 100 -7.17 22.21 -4.13
C ALA A 100 -6.22 21.36 -4.99
N GLU A 101 -5.36 21.98 -5.80
CA GLU A 101 -4.34 21.29 -6.59
C GLU A 101 -3.30 20.58 -5.70
N ARG A 102 -2.82 21.25 -4.65
CA ARG A 102 -1.95 20.63 -3.65
C ARG A 102 -2.61 19.43 -2.98
N MET A 103 -3.91 19.51 -2.68
CA MET A 103 -4.66 18.36 -2.15
C MET A 103 -4.71 17.20 -3.15
N CYS A 104 -4.96 17.47 -4.44
CA CYS A 104 -4.91 16.43 -5.48
C CYS A 104 -3.54 15.75 -5.53
N ASN A 105 -2.45 16.52 -5.51
CA ASN A 105 -1.09 15.99 -5.56
C ASN A 105 -0.79 15.11 -4.34
N ARG A 106 -1.15 15.57 -3.12
CA ARG A 106 -1.02 14.77 -1.90
C ARG A 106 -1.82 13.47 -1.96
N CYS A 107 -3.02 13.49 -2.55
CA CYS A 107 -3.83 12.28 -2.73
C CYS A 107 -3.21 11.32 -3.76
N ARG A 108 -2.59 11.83 -4.84
CA ARG A 108 -1.83 11.00 -5.79
C ARG A 108 -0.64 10.32 -5.13
N GLU A 109 0.12 11.05 -4.31
CA GLU A 109 1.24 10.50 -3.53
C GLU A 109 0.77 9.41 -2.57
N LYS A 110 -0.33 9.62 -1.84
CA LYS A 110 -0.92 8.58 -0.98
C LYS A 110 -1.33 7.33 -1.74
N LEU A 111 -1.95 7.49 -2.92
CA LEU A 111 -2.32 6.36 -3.76
C LEU A 111 -1.09 5.62 -4.29
N ALA A 112 -0.04 6.34 -4.70
CA ALA A 112 1.22 5.75 -5.11
C ALA A 112 1.89 4.96 -3.97
N ALA A 113 1.92 5.52 -2.75
CA ALA A 113 2.43 4.85 -1.56
C ALA A 113 1.63 3.58 -1.23
N ALA A 114 0.30 3.64 -1.24
CA ALA A 114 -0.55 2.46 -0.99
C ALA A 114 -0.33 1.36 -2.04
N ARG A 115 -0.11 1.74 -3.31
CA ARG A 115 0.25 0.80 -4.38
C ARG A 115 1.64 0.19 -4.17
N ALA A 116 2.61 0.96 -3.67
CA ALA A 116 3.92 0.44 -3.31
C ALA A 116 3.83 -0.58 -2.16
N THR A 117 3.09 -0.27 -1.09
CA THR A 117 2.83 -1.19 0.02
C THR A 117 2.19 -2.50 -0.45
N LYS A 118 1.26 -2.45 -1.42
CA LYS A 118 0.69 -3.67 -2.01
C LYS A 118 1.73 -4.53 -2.72
N ARG A 119 2.67 -3.92 -3.46
CA ARG A 119 3.75 -4.65 -4.14
C ARG A 119 4.68 -5.33 -3.13
N GLU A 120 5.08 -4.63 -2.08
CA GLU A 120 5.90 -5.18 -0.99
C GLU A 120 5.19 -6.32 -0.27
N ALA A 121 3.89 -6.17 0.05
CA ALA A 121 3.10 -7.23 0.67
C ALA A 121 3.03 -8.49 -0.21
N LYS A 122 2.90 -8.32 -1.53
CA LYS A 122 2.91 -9.42 -2.50
C LYS A 122 4.28 -10.09 -2.60
N GLU A 123 5.36 -9.32 -2.52
CA GLU A 123 6.72 -9.89 -2.48
C GLU A 123 6.93 -10.74 -1.22
N GLN A 124 6.47 -10.26 -0.05
CA GLN A 124 6.52 -11.03 1.19
C GLN A 124 5.66 -12.29 1.13
N GLN A 125 4.48 -12.22 0.51
CA GLN A 125 3.64 -13.39 0.26
C GLN A 125 4.36 -14.44 -0.61
N ASN A 126 5.04 -14.00 -1.68
CA ASN A 126 5.80 -14.89 -2.57
C ASN A 126 6.98 -15.56 -1.84
N LYS A 127 7.73 -14.79 -1.03
CA LYS A 127 8.82 -15.32 -0.19
C LYS A 127 8.31 -16.38 0.78
N ALA A 128 7.25 -16.06 1.53
CA ALA A 128 6.65 -16.98 2.49
C ALA A 128 6.12 -18.26 1.82
N THR A 129 5.45 -18.13 0.66
CA THR A 129 4.96 -19.27 -0.13
C THR A 129 6.09 -20.16 -0.61
N THR A 130 7.22 -19.57 -1.00
CA THR A 130 8.41 -20.31 -1.45
C THR A 130 9.03 -21.14 -0.31
N ILE A 131 9.11 -20.57 0.89
CA ILE A 131 9.57 -21.27 2.10
C ILE A 131 8.67 -22.47 2.41
N VAL A 132 7.34 -22.28 2.39
CA VAL A 132 6.37 -23.36 2.63
C VAL A 132 6.54 -24.47 1.60
N ARG A 133 6.57 -24.12 0.30
CA ARG A 133 6.75 -25.10 -0.78
C ARG A 133 8.06 -25.87 -0.65
N HIS A 134 9.16 -25.21 -0.28
CA HIS A 134 10.44 -25.89 -0.08
C HIS A 134 10.39 -26.85 1.11
N ALA A 135 9.85 -26.41 2.25
CA ALA A 135 9.71 -27.24 3.44
C ALA A 135 8.82 -28.48 3.20
N GLU A 136 7.69 -28.32 2.52
CA GLU A 136 6.79 -29.42 2.16
C GLU A 136 7.45 -30.43 1.20
N ARG A 137 8.26 -29.96 0.24
CA ARG A 137 9.05 -30.85 -0.63
C ARG A 137 10.05 -31.69 0.16
N GLN A 138 10.70 -31.14 1.18
CA GLN A 138 11.65 -31.89 2.01
C GLN A 138 10.94 -32.95 2.86
N LEU A 139 9.82 -32.59 3.49
CA LEU A 139 8.99 -33.53 4.25
C LEU A 139 8.53 -34.71 3.40
N ASN A 140 8.07 -34.45 2.16
CA ASN A 140 7.63 -35.50 1.24
C ASN A 140 8.77 -36.44 0.80
N LYS A 141 10.01 -35.94 0.68
CA LYS A 141 11.18 -36.80 0.41
C LYS A 141 11.52 -37.68 1.61
N GLY A 142 11.46 -37.12 2.83
CA GLY A 142 11.70 -37.86 4.07
C GLY A 142 10.66 -38.96 4.34
N GLN A 143 9.41 -38.76 3.92
CA GLN A 143 8.36 -39.79 4.01
C GLN A 143 8.55 -40.93 3.00
N LYS A 144 8.88 -40.63 1.74
CA LYS A 144 9.11 -41.66 0.70
C LYS A 144 10.32 -42.56 0.96
N ARG A 145 11.33 -42.07 1.69
CA ARG A 145 12.46 -42.89 2.14
C ARG A 145 12.10 -43.88 3.26
N ARG A 146 11.07 -43.61 4.08
CA ARG A 146 10.60 -44.51 5.14
C ARG A 146 9.62 -45.59 4.66
N SER A 147 8.95 -45.36 3.53
CA SER A 147 8.01 -46.32 2.94
C SER A 147 8.68 -47.33 1.99
N ARG A 148 10.01 -47.37 1.96
CA ARG A 148 10.86 -48.31 1.23
C ARG A 148 11.75 -49.01 2.23
#